data_AF-A0A2V1JRP1-F1
#
_entry.id   AF-A0A2V1JRP1-F1
#
_cell.length_a   1.000
_cell.length_b   1.000
_cell.length_c   1.000
_cell.angle_alpha   90.00
_cell.angle_beta   90.00
_cell.angle_gamma   90.00
#
_symmetry.space_group_name_H-M   'P 1'
#
loop_
_entity.id
_entity.type
_entity.pdbx_description
1 polymer ?
#
loop_
_entity_poly.entity_id
_entity_poly.type
_entity_poly.pdbx_seq_one_letter_code
_entity_poly.pdbx_strand_id
1 'polypeptide(L)'
;MAEFILKPNDFQKQVDSFKSTTETVSALKYTLEKNGISLQSIDKYEECITAMNDLITTFAEFAEMDCNSMQRIKAKWMNTDSDMATKTLGEILSAKISGN
;
A
#
# COMPACT_ATOMS: atom_id res chain seq x y z
N MET A 1 -3.43 20.77 -19.29
CA MET A 1 -3.23 20.52 -17.85
C MET A 1 -1.76 20.18 -17.70
N ALA A 2 -0.96 21.07 -17.14
CA ALA A 2 0.49 20.87 -17.08
C ALA A 2 0.79 19.88 -15.95
N GLU A 3 1.14 18.64 -16.31
CA GLU A 3 1.84 17.71 -15.40
C GLU A 3 3.22 18.32 -15.14
N PHE A 4 3.37 19.11 -14.08
CA PHE A 4 4.63 19.81 -13.84
C PHE A 4 5.68 18.87 -13.22
N ILE A 5 5.26 17.88 -12.41
CA ILE A 5 6.17 16.95 -11.70
C ILE A 5 5.68 15.49 -11.67
N LEU A 6 4.38 15.20 -11.77
CA LEU A 6 3.82 13.86 -11.51
C LEU A 6 3.38 13.09 -12.76
N LYS A 7 3.48 11.75 -12.68
CA LYS A 7 2.80 10.80 -13.57
C LYS A 7 1.79 9.97 -12.77
N PRO A 8 0.57 10.49 -12.49
CA PRO A 8 -0.40 9.85 -11.60
C PRO A 8 -0.80 8.44 -12.05
N ASN A 9 -0.79 8.20 -13.36
CA ASN A 9 -1.08 6.91 -13.96
C ASN A 9 0.03 5.88 -13.69
N ASP A 10 1.29 6.29 -13.74
CA ASP A 10 2.41 5.39 -13.46
C ASP A 10 2.52 5.06 -11.96
N PHE A 11 2.17 6.02 -11.09
CA PHE A 11 2.06 5.73 -9.66
C PHE A 11 0.88 4.80 -9.36
N GLN A 12 -0.27 4.97 -10.04
CA GLN A 12 -1.40 4.05 -9.89
C GLN A 12 -1.04 2.62 -10.29
N LYS A 13 -0.31 2.42 -11.39
CA LYS A 13 0.18 1.09 -11.80
C LYS A 13 1.04 0.43 -10.71
N GLN A 14 1.85 1.21 -9.99
CA GLN A 14 2.65 0.70 -8.87
C GLN A 14 1.76 0.26 -7.70
N VAL A 15 0.74 1.05 -7.36
CA VAL A 15 -0.25 0.69 -6.33
C VAL A 15 -0.98 -0.60 -6.71
N ASP A 16 -1.43 -0.71 -7.96
CA ASP A 16 -2.15 -1.89 -8.46
C ASP A 16 -1.25 -3.13 -8.47
N SER A 17 0.01 -2.99 -8.91
CA SER A 17 1.00 -4.08 -8.91
C SER A 17 1.32 -4.55 -7.50
N PHE A 18 1.47 -3.62 -6.55
CA PHE A 18 1.72 -3.93 -5.15
C PHE A 18 0.54 -4.69 -4.54
N LYS A 19 -0.69 -4.20 -4.78
CA LYS A 19 -1.92 -4.86 -4.32
C LYS A 19 -2.03 -6.28 -4.85
N SER A 20 -1.87 -6.48 -6.16
CA SER A 20 -1.94 -7.81 -6.77
C SER A 20 -0.87 -8.78 -6.23
N THR A 21 0.35 -8.29 -6.00
CA THR A 21 1.44 -9.10 -5.45
C THR A 21 1.16 -9.53 -4.01
N THR A 22 0.64 -8.61 -3.20
CA THR A 22 0.35 -8.87 -1.78
C THR A 22 -0.87 -9.75 -1.59
N GLU A 23 -1.92 -9.61 -2.42
CA GLU A 23 -3.08 -10.51 -2.43
C GLU A 23 -2.69 -11.98 -2.65
N THR A 24 -1.65 -12.25 -3.44
CA THR A 24 -1.15 -13.61 -3.67
C THR A 24 -0.62 -14.25 -2.38
N VAL A 25 0.04 -13.47 -1.53
CA VAL A 25 0.56 -13.93 -0.23
C VAL A 25 -0.57 -14.06 0.79
N SER A 26 -1.50 -13.09 0.82
CA SER A 26 -2.66 -13.12 1.72
C SER A 26 -3.62 -14.27 1.45
N ALA A 27 -3.62 -14.81 0.23
CA ALA A 27 -4.42 -15.98 -0.14
C ALA A 27 -3.83 -17.32 0.33
N LEU A 28 -2.58 -17.33 0.81
CA LEU A 28 -1.95 -18.55 1.32
C LEU A 28 -2.61 -18.98 2.63
N LYS A 29 -2.99 -20.26 2.70
CA LYS A 29 -3.52 -20.88 3.91
C LYS A 29 -3.00 -22.30 4.01
N TYR A 30 -2.32 -22.59 5.09
CA TYR A 30 -1.74 -23.91 5.35
C TYR A 30 -2.64 -24.70 6.31
N THR A 31 -2.82 -25.99 6.03
CA THR A 31 -3.62 -26.91 6.85
C THR A 31 -2.87 -28.21 7.05
N LEU A 32 -3.01 -28.82 8.23
CA LEU A 32 -2.44 -30.12 8.55
C LEU A 32 -3.56 -31.14 8.76
N GLU A 33 -3.50 -32.26 8.05
CA GLU A 33 -4.41 -33.38 8.28
C GLU A 33 -3.74 -34.42 9.21
N LYS A 34 -4.30 -34.60 10.40
CA LYS A 34 -3.73 -35.45 11.43
C LYS A 34 -4.05 -36.94 11.24
N ASN A 35 -5.09 -37.28 10.47
CA ASN A 35 -5.50 -38.65 10.08
C ASN A 35 -5.43 -39.70 11.22
N GLY A 36 -5.75 -39.30 12.45
CA GLY A 36 -5.73 -40.17 13.63
C GLY A 36 -4.34 -40.47 14.23
N ILE A 37 -3.28 -39.84 13.73
CA ILE A 37 -1.92 -40.02 14.23
C ILE A 37 -1.67 -39.10 15.43
N SER A 38 -1.44 -39.69 16.59
CA SER A 38 -1.12 -38.97 17.82
C SER A 38 0.39 -39.03 18.09
N LEU A 39 1.14 -38.09 17.52
CA LEU A 39 2.57 -37.90 17.76
C LEU A 39 2.84 -36.46 18.17
N GLN A 40 3.66 -36.25 19.20
CA GLN A 40 4.04 -34.90 19.67
C GLN A 40 4.71 -34.06 18.58
N SER A 41 5.40 -34.70 17.63
CA SER A 41 5.98 -34.01 16.48
C SER A 41 4.91 -33.42 15.57
N ILE A 42 3.77 -34.09 15.39
CA ILE A 42 2.64 -33.60 14.59
C ILE A 42 1.98 -32.40 15.30
N ASP A 43 1.85 -32.44 16.62
CA ASP A 43 1.35 -31.31 17.40
C ASP A 43 2.24 -30.06 17.19
N LYS A 44 3.57 -30.25 17.15
CA LYS A 44 4.52 -29.16 16.85
C LYS A 44 4.38 -28.62 15.43
N TYR A 45 4.10 -29.46 14.45
CA TYR A 45 3.81 -28.99 13.09
C TYR A 45 2.51 -28.18 13.02
N GLU A 46 1.49 -28.58 13.79
CA GLU A 46 0.22 -27.85 13.89
C GLU A 46 0.40 -26.45 14.51
N GLU A 47 1.21 -26.34 15.58
CA GLU A 47 1.60 -25.06 16.17
C GLU A 47 2.31 -24.16 15.14
N CYS A 48 3.28 -24.71 14.38
CA CYS A 48 4.01 -23.95 13.35
C CYS A 48 3.08 -23.48 12.22
N ILE A 49 2.14 -24.31 11.78
CA ILE A 49 1.16 -23.96 10.75
C ILE A 49 0.23 -22.85 11.24
N THR A 50 -0.20 -22.93 12.50
CA THR A 50 -1.00 -21.88 13.13
C THR A 50 -0.23 -20.55 13.15
N ALA A 51 1.00 -20.56 13.66
CA ALA A 51 1.85 -19.37 13.69
C ALA A 51 2.13 -18.80 12.29
N MET A 52 2.30 -19.65 11.27
CA MET A 52 2.49 -19.21 9.89
C MET A 52 1.23 -18.52 9.34
N ASN A 53 0.05 -19.09 9.58
CA ASN A 53 -1.22 -18.48 9.15
C ASN A 53 -1.49 -17.14 9.85
N ASP A 54 -1.12 -17.01 11.13
CA ASP A 54 -1.22 -15.75 11.87
C ASP A 54 -0.28 -14.69 11.29
N LEU A 55 0.93 -15.10 10.90
CA LEU A 55 1.91 -14.21 10.25
C LEU A 55 1.41 -13.74 8.89
N ILE A 56 0.83 -14.64 8.08
CA ILE A 56 0.22 -14.28 6.79
C ILE A 56 -0.92 -13.27 6.99
N THR A 57 -1.75 -13.46 8.02
CA THR A 57 -2.84 -12.54 8.35
C THR A 57 -2.29 -11.16 8.71
N THR A 58 -1.29 -11.10 9.59
CA THR A 58 -0.65 -9.84 9.98
C THR A 58 0.02 -9.13 8.79
N PHE A 59 0.66 -9.90 7.90
CA PHE A 59 1.23 -9.38 6.66
C PHE A 59 0.14 -8.76 5.76
N ALA A 60 -1.01 -9.42 5.62
CA ALA A 60 -2.12 -8.92 4.82
C ALA A 60 -2.64 -7.57 5.34
N GLU A 61 -2.78 -7.43 6.65
CA GLU A 61 -3.20 -6.17 7.30
C GLU A 61 -2.21 -5.03 7.01
N PHE A 62 -0.90 -5.29 7.14
CA PHE A 62 0.12 -4.29 6.82
C PHE A 62 0.13 -3.92 5.32
N ALA A 63 0.00 -4.91 4.43
CA ALA A 63 -0.09 -4.66 3.01
C ALA A 63 -1.30 -3.77 2.64
N GLU A 64 -2.45 -3.99 3.29
CA GLU A 64 -3.62 -3.13 3.12
C GLU A 64 -3.36 -1.69 3.61
N MET A 65 -2.72 -1.54 4.78
CA MET A 65 -2.34 -0.22 5.30
C MET A 65 -1.38 0.52 4.37
N ASP A 66 -0.41 -0.17 3.78
CA ASP A 66 0.54 0.41 2.83
C ASP A 66 -0.17 0.83 1.53
N CYS A 67 -1.07 -0.01 1.01
CA CYS A 67 -1.88 0.32 -0.16
C CYS A 67 -2.71 1.60 0.07
N ASN A 68 -3.38 1.69 1.21
CA ASN A 68 -4.14 2.87 1.60
C ASN A 68 -3.25 4.11 1.76
N SER A 69 -2.05 3.95 2.33
CA SER A 69 -1.08 5.03 2.48
C SER A 69 -0.58 5.55 1.13
N MET A 70 -0.26 4.67 0.18
CA MET A 70 0.12 5.07 -1.17
C MET A 70 -1.00 5.83 -1.88
N GLN A 71 -2.25 5.36 -1.77
CA GLN A 71 -3.40 6.08 -2.34
C GLN A 71 -3.56 7.48 -1.75
N ARG A 72 -3.36 7.64 -0.43
CA ARG A 72 -3.37 8.96 0.23
C ARG A 72 -2.25 9.86 -0.26
N ILE A 73 -1.04 9.33 -0.46
CA ILE A 73 0.09 10.09 -1.03
C ILE A 73 -0.26 10.58 -2.43
N LYS A 74 -0.80 9.70 -3.29
CA LYS A 74 -1.28 10.08 -4.63
C LYS A 74 -2.29 11.23 -4.56
N ALA A 75 -3.31 11.11 -3.71
CA ALA A 75 -4.35 12.13 -3.58
C ALA A 75 -3.77 13.48 -3.12
N LYS A 76 -2.92 13.48 -2.09
CA LYS A 76 -2.25 14.70 -1.59
C LYS A 76 -1.40 15.37 -2.66
N TRP A 77 -0.62 14.58 -3.40
CA TRP A 77 0.22 15.09 -4.47
C TRP A 77 -0.56 15.65 -5.64
N MET A 78 -1.66 15.02 -6.05
CA MET A 78 -2.55 15.58 -7.09
C MET A 78 -3.16 16.91 -6.65
N ASN A 79 -3.54 17.05 -5.38
CA ASN A 79 -4.02 18.31 -4.84
C ASN A 79 -2.92 19.38 -4.85
N THR A 80 -1.70 19.04 -4.42
CA THR A 80 -0.56 19.98 -4.46
C THR A 80 -0.21 20.42 -5.89
N ASP A 81 -0.24 19.52 -6.87
CA ASP A 81 0.03 19.84 -8.28
C ASP A 81 -1.05 20.78 -8.85
N SER A 82 -2.33 20.53 -8.51
CA SER A 82 -3.46 21.42 -8.83
C SER A 82 -3.32 22.79 -8.18
N ASP A 83 -2.95 22.85 -6.89
CA ASP A 83 -2.71 24.11 -6.17
C ASP A 83 -1.55 24.90 -6.78
N MET A 84 -0.51 24.21 -7.26
CA MET A 84 0.63 24.83 -7.93
C MET A 84 0.28 25.33 -9.34
N ALA A 85 -0.52 24.58 -10.09
CA ALA A 85 -1.00 24.98 -11.40
C ALA A 85 -1.97 26.17 -11.35
N THR A 86 -2.80 26.25 -10.31
CA THR A 86 -3.73 27.37 -10.09
C THR A 86 -3.00 28.63 -9.65
N LYS A 87 -1.98 28.51 -8.79
CA LYS A 87 -1.05 29.60 -8.45
C LYS A 87 -0.01 29.83 -9.56
N THR A 88 -0.47 30.22 -10.74
CA THR A 88 0.44 30.53 -11.85
C THR A 88 1.37 31.70 -11.51
N LEU A 89 2.59 31.69 -12.07
CA LEU A 89 3.73 32.61 -11.83
C LEU A 89 3.37 34.09 -11.62
N GLY A 90 2.29 34.59 -12.22
CA GLY A 90 1.77 35.95 -12.03
C GLY A 90 1.38 36.27 -10.59
N GLU A 91 0.69 35.37 -9.88
CA GLU A 91 0.27 35.58 -8.48
C GLU A 91 1.47 35.54 -7.51
N ILE A 92 2.44 34.66 -7.78
CA ILE A 92 3.68 34.53 -7.01
C ILE A 92 4.56 35.79 -7.17
N LEU A 93 4.66 36.34 -8.39
CA LEU A 93 5.39 37.58 -8.66
C LEU A 93 4.69 38.80 -8.07
N SER A 94 3.35 38.91 -8.17
CA SER A 94 2.60 40.00 -7.57
C SER A 94 2.59 39.98 -6.05
N ALA A 95 2.58 38.79 -5.42
CA ALA A 95 2.71 38.65 -3.97
C ALA A 95 4.09 39.09 -3.46
N LYS A 96 5.16 38.82 -4.23
CA LYS A 96 6.54 39.23 -3.87
C LYS A 96 6.81 40.73 -4.09
N ILE A 97 6.09 41.37 -5.03
CA ILE A 97 6.19 42.82 -5.27
C ILE A 97 5.29 43.61 -4.31
N SER A 98 4.18 43.04 -3.83
CA SER A 98 3.20 43.74 -2.98
C SER A 98 3.49 43.71 -1.48
N GLY A 99 4.62 43.15 -1.03
CA GLY A 99 5.14 43.34 0.33
C GLY A 99 4.12 43.10 1.45
N ASN A 100 3.86 41.83 1.76
CA ASN A 100 3.41 41.36 3.07
C ASN A 100 4.18 40.09 3.42
#